data_AF-W1Y388-F1
#
_entry.id   AF-W1Y388-F1
#
_cell.length_a   1.000
_cell.length_b   1.000
_cell.length_c   1.000
_cell.angle_alpha   90.00
_cell.angle_beta   90.00
_cell.angle_gamma   90.00
#
_symmetry.space_group_name_H-M   'P 1'
#
loop_
_entity.id
_entity.type
_entity.pdbx_description
1 polymer ?
#
loop_
_entity_poly.entity_id
_entity_poly.type
_entity_poly.pdbx_seq_one_letter_code
_entity_poly.pdbx_strand_id
1 'polypeptide(L)' 'SLTFEQSYSEVDGDSASMAELCALISALADVPVNQSIAITGSVDQFGRAQPVGGLNEKIEGFFAICQQRELTGKQG' A
#
# COMPACT_ATOMS: atom_id res chain seq x y z
N SER A 1 -1.60 -6.30 -15.67
CA SER A 1 -2.87 -5.87 -15.05
C SER A 1 -2.62 -5.66 -13.57
N LEU A 2 -3.50 -4.91 -12.89
CA LEU A 2 -3.48 -4.77 -11.43
C LEU A 2 -4.56 -5.68 -10.83
N THR A 3 -4.27 -6.26 -9.67
CA THR A 3 -5.19 -7.14 -8.94
C THR A 3 -4.87 -7.06 -7.45
N PHE A 4 -5.90 -6.95 -6.61
CA PHE A 4 -5.78 -7.20 -5.19
C PHE A 4 -5.90 -8.70 -4.96
N GLU A 5 -4.76 -9.34 -4.72
CA GLU A 5 -4.72 -10.77 -4.44
C GLU A 5 -5.55 -11.10 -3.19
N GLN A 6 -6.27 -12.22 -3.26
CA GLN A 6 -7.11 -12.72 -2.16
C GLN A 6 -8.22 -11.75 -1.70
N SER A 7 -8.62 -10.78 -2.53
CA SER A 7 -9.81 -9.96 -2.27
C SER A 7 -11.07 -10.65 -2.79
N TYR A 8 -12.02 -10.94 -1.89
CA TYR A 8 -13.30 -11.58 -2.20
C TYR A 8 -14.50 -10.62 -2.12
N SER A 9 -14.23 -9.36 -1.77
CA SER A 9 -15.20 -8.28 -1.73
C SER A 9 -14.80 -7.18 -2.69
N GLU A 10 -15.76 -6.34 -3.04
CA GLU A 10 -15.48 -5.09 -3.74
C GLU A 10 -14.61 -4.20 -2.84
N VAL A 11 -13.71 -3.47 -3.50
CA VAL A 11 -12.85 -2.45 -2.89
C VAL A 11 -13.29 -1.11 -3.45
N ASP A 12 -13.53 -0.14 -2.57
CA ASP A 12 -13.97 1.21 -2.92
C ASP A 12 -13.03 2.27 -2.32
N GLY A 13 -13.10 3.49 -2.85
CA GLY A 13 -12.27 4.63 -2.49
C GLY A 13 -10.96 4.72 -3.28
N ASP A 14 -10.22 5.81 -3.07
CA ASP A 14 -9.01 6.17 -3.81
C ASP A 14 -7.70 5.91 -3.04
N SER A 15 -7.81 5.44 -1.79
CA SER A 15 -6.68 5.37 -0.85
C SER A 15 -5.64 4.29 -1.13
N ALA A 16 -5.84 3.49 -2.18
CA ALA A 16 -4.89 2.50 -2.70
C ALA A 16 -4.16 2.96 -3.97
N SER A 17 -4.60 4.06 -4.60
CA SER A 17 -4.09 4.50 -5.90
C SER A 17 -2.59 4.84 -5.89
N MET A 18 -2.04 5.30 -4.77
CA MET A 18 -0.59 5.46 -4.62
C MET A 18 0.16 4.12 -4.66
N ALA A 19 -0.37 3.08 -4.00
CA ALA A 19 0.24 1.76 -4.00
C ALA A 19 0.16 1.11 -5.40
N GLU A 20 -0.97 1.27 -6.08
CA GLU A 20 -1.18 0.83 -7.46
C GLU A 20 -0.21 1.50 -8.43
N LEU A 21 0.00 2.82 -8.30
CA LEU A 21 0.96 3.55 -9.11
C LEU A 21 2.39 3.05 -8.89
N CYS A 22 2.81 2.85 -7.63
CA CYS A 22 4.11 2.28 -7.31
C CYS A 22 4.29 0.87 -7.91
N ALA A 23 3.27 0.01 -7.82
CA ALA A 23 3.30 -1.33 -8.39
C ALA A 23 3.43 -1.32 -9.92
N LEU A 24 2.69 -0.43 -10.60
CA LEU A 24 2.78 -0.25 -12.05
C LEU A 24 4.15 0.26 -12.49
N ILE A 25 4.68 1.29 -11.82
CA ILE A 25 6.01 1.83 -12.15
C ILE A 25 7.08 0.78 -11.91
N SER A 26 7.01 0.04 -10.80
CA SER A 26 7.92 -1.08 -10.49
C SER A 26 7.92 -2.12 -11.61
N ALA A 27 6.74 -2.56 -12.06
CA ALA A 27 6.60 -3.53 -13.13
C ALA A 27 7.11 -3.02 -14.50
N LEU A 28 6.95 -1.72 -14.78
CA LEU A 28 7.45 -1.10 -16.02
C LEU A 28 8.96 -0.88 -16.01
N ALA A 29 9.54 -0.57 -14.85
CA ALA A 29 10.95 -0.22 -14.71
C ALA A 29 11.85 -1.43 -14.34
N ASP A 30 11.25 -2.59 -14.03
CA ASP A 30 11.94 -3.76 -13.49
C ASP A 30 12.75 -3.45 -12.21
N VAL A 31 12.17 -2.61 -11.34
CA VAL A 31 12.76 -2.20 -10.06
C VAL A 31 11.96 -2.79 -8.91
N PRO A 32 12.57 -3.57 -7.99
CA PRO A 32 11.84 -4.20 -6.89
C PRO A 32 11.35 -3.19 -5.84
N VAL A 33 10.17 -3.44 -5.28
CA VAL A 33 9.60 -2.67 -4.16
C VAL A 33 9.89 -3.38 -2.83
N ASN A 34 10.31 -2.62 -1.82
CA ASN A 34 10.56 -3.14 -0.48
C ASN A 34 9.25 -3.58 0.20
N GLN A 35 9.07 -4.89 0.38
CA GLN A 35 7.87 -5.49 0.98
C GLN A 35 7.77 -5.29 2.50
N SER A 36 8.77 -4.69 3.15
CA SER A 36 8.67 -4.28 4.56
C SER A 36 7.86 -2.98 4.72
N ILE A 37 7.57 -2.26 3.63
CA ILE A 37 6.85 -0.97 3.69
C ILE A 37 5.43 -1.12 3.17
N ALA A 38 4.45 -0.75 4.01
CA ALA A 38 3.05 -0.65 3.58
C ALA A 38 2.75 0.74 3.01
N ILE A 39 1.86 0.81 2.01
CA ILE A 39 1.51 2.06 1.35
C ILE A 39 -0.01 2.27 1.46
N THR A 40 -0.41 3.44 1.95
CA THR A 40 -1.75 3.99 1.76
C THR A 40 -1.63 5.45 1.35
N GLY A 41 -2.45 5.86 0.39
CA GLY A 41 -2.47 7.23 -0.11
C GLY A 41 -3.28 7.30 -1.39
N SER A 42 -3.93 8.44 -1.58
CA SER A 42 -4.51 8.81 -2.87
C SER A 42 -3.45 9.55 -3.70
N VAL A 43 -3.59 9.53 -5.03
CA VAL A 43 -2.69 10.24 -5.95
C VAL A 43 -3.49 11.02 -6.98
N ASP A 44 -3.13 12.29 -7.18
CA ASP A 44 -3.72 13.09 -8.25
C ASP A 44 -3.03 12.85 -9.61
N GLN A 45 -3.59 13.43 -10.67
CA GLN A 45 -3.05 13.29 -12.04
C GLN A 45 -1.65 13.89 -12.21
N PHE A 46 -1.18 14.71 -11.27
CA PHE A 46 0.17 15.27 -11.26
C PHE A 46 1.14 14.42 -10.42
N GLY A 47 0.71 13.27 -9.90
CA GLY A 47 1.52 12.37 -9.08
C GLY A 47 1.64 12.83 -7.62
N ARG A 48 0.80 13.74 -7.14
CA ARG A 48 0.89 14.27 -5.78
C ARG A 48 0.09 13.40 -4.83
N ALA A 49 0.69 13.09 -3.69
CA ALA A 49 0.00 12.40 -2.60
C ALA A 49 -1.14 13.25 -2.04
N GLN A 50 -2.27 12.61 -1.80
CA GLN A 50 -3.46 13.20 -1.19
C GLN A 50 -3.81 12.47 0.12
N PRO A 51 -4.39 13.19 1.10
CA PRO A 51 -4.77 12.60 2.38
C PRO A 51 -5.86 11.54 2.20
N VAL A 52 -5.89 10.58 3.12
CA VAL A 52 -6.87 9.48 3.12
C VAL A 52 -7.45 9.28 4.52
N GLY A 53 -8.64 8.70 4.59
CA GLY A 53 -9.29 8.34 5.86
C GLY A 53 -8.71 7.06 6.49
N GLY A 54 -9.01 6.87 7.78
CA GLY A 54 -8.70 5.64 8.54
C GLY A 54 -7.21 5.37 8.75
N LEU A 55 -6.40 6.43 8.90
CA LEU A 55 -4.94 6.29 8.97
C LEU A 55 -4.49 5.44 10.17
N ASN A 56 -5.07 5.66 11.35
CA ASN A 56 -4.67 4.91 12.54
C ASN A 56 -4.98 3.41 12.36
N GLU A 57 -6.17 3.07 11.87
CA GLU A 57 -6.59 1.69 11.63
C GLU A 57 -5.70 0.98 10.61
N LYS A 58 -5.25 1.70 9.58
CA LYS A 58 -4.32 1.17 8.57
C LYS A 58 -2.93 0.94 9.14
N ILE A 59 -2.40 1.91 9.90
CA ILE A 59 -1.07 1.82 10.53
C ILE A 59 -1.05 0.70 11.57
N GLU A 60 -2.04 0.68 12.46
CA GLU A 60 -2.18 -0.34 13.50
C GLU A 60 -2.42 -1.73 12.91
N GLY A 61 -3.21 -1.84 11.84
CA GLY A 61 -3.44 -3.10 11.12
C GLY A 61 -2.17 -3.68 10.52
N PHE A 62 -1.35 -2.85 9.86
CA PHE A 62 -0.07 -3.31 9.33
C PHE A 62 0.91 -3.69 10.45
N PHE A 63 1.01 -2.87 11.50
CA PHE A 63 1.86 -3.16 12.65
C PHE A 63 1.48 -4.47 13.34
N ALA A 64 0.18 -4.73 13.54
CA ALA A 64 -0.30 -5.96 14.17
C ALA A 64 0.14 -7.21 13.38
N ILE A 65 0.04 -7.19 12.05
CA ILE A 65 0.51 -8.29 11.19
C ILE A 65 2.04 -8.44 11.26
N CYS A 66 2.78 -7.33 11.26
CA CYS A 66 4.24 -7.36 11.40
C CYS A 66 4.66 -7.95 12.75
N GLN A 67 3.96 -7.59 13.82
CA GLN A 67 4.22 -8.11 15.16
C GLN A 67 3.92 -9.61 15.24
N GLN A 68 2.80 -10.06 14.67
CA GLN A 68 2.44 -11.49 14.59
C GLN A 68 3.46 -12.33 13.79
N ARG A 69 4.15 -11.70 12.83
CA ARG A 69 5.17 -12.34 11.98
C ARG A 69 6.60 -12.10 12.47
N GLU A 70 6.77 -11.61 13.69
CA GLU A 70 8.03 -11.16 14.28
C GLU A 70 8.61 -9.88 13.63
N LEU A 71 8.86 -8.87 14.46
CA LEU A 71 9.40 -7.59 14.00
C LEU A 71 10.87 -7.74 13.61
N THR A 72 11.23 -7.26 12.41
CA THR A 72 12.60 -7.26 11.91
C THR A 72 13.29 -5.91 12.14
N GLY A 73 12.57 -4.91 12.65
CA GLY A 73 13.04 -3.53 12.80
C GLY A 73 13.14 -2.76 11.47
N LYS A 74 12.58 -3.31 10.38
CA LYS A 74 12.60 -2.71 9.04
C LYS A 74 11.20 -2.36 8.52
N GLN A 75 10.16 -2.81 9.21
CA GLN A 75 8.78 -2.58 8.81
C GLN A 75 8.33 -1.15 9.10
N GLY A 76 7.48 -0.58 8.25
CA GLY A 76 6.88 0.75 8.40
C GLY A 76 5.88 1.12 7.33
#